data_AF-A0A6N2I3X3-F1
#
_entry.id   AF-A0A6N2I3X3-F1
#
_cell.length_a   1.000
_cell.length_b   1.000
_cell.length_c   1.000
_cell.angle_alpha   90.00
_cell.angle_beta   90.00
_cell.angle_gamma   90.00
#
_symmetry.space_group_name_H-M   'P 1'
#
loop_
_entity.id
_entity.type
_entity.pdbx_description
1 polymer ?
#
loop_
_entity_poly.entity_id
_entity_poly.type
_entity_poly.pdbx_seq_one_letter_code
_entity_poly.pdbx_strand_id
1 'polypeptide(L)' 'MLTSGLNTGTATCPPGTVITGGGMKTPLGGNNLTVQPYESYPSAENTWTLSFNNSAGTSGSYVVYAICLPVTPTG' A
#
# COMPACT_ATOMS: atom_id res chain seq x y z
N MET A 1 0.68 -1.02 11.54
CA MET A 1 1.88 -0.43 12.17
C MET A 1 3.09 -0.97 11.43
N LEU A 2 4.12 -0.17 11.17
CA LEU A 2 5.36 -0.62 10.54
C LEU A 2 6.27 -1.22 11.61
N THR A 3 6.75 -2.44 11.40
CA THR A 3 7.69 -3.13 12.30
C THR A 3 9.03 -3.43 11.60
N SER A 4 10.04 -3.87 12.35
CA SER A 4 11.23 -4.48 11.74
C SER A 4 10.85 -5.77 11.01
N GLY A 5 11.51 -6.04 9.88
CA GLY A 5 11.25 -7.18 9.02
C GLY A 5 10.18 -6.93 7.95
N LEU A 6 9.54 -8.02 7.51
CA LEU A 6 8.51 -8.00 6.47
C LEU A 6 7.23 -7.32 6.95
N ASN A 7 6.74 -6.37 6.16
CA ASN A 7 5.46 -5.71 6.35
C ASN A 7 4.64 -5.88 5.07
N THR A 8 3.37 -6.25 5.23
CA THR A 8 2.39 -6.29 4.13
C THR A 8 1.17 -5.46 4.52
N GLY A 9 0.72 -4.63 3.59
CA GLY A 9 -0.51 -3.87 3.74
C GLY A 9 -1.34 -3.88 2.47
N THR A 10 -2.64 -3.64 2.62
CA THR A 10 -3.59 -3.58 1.51
C THR A 10 -4.39 -2.29 1.55
N ALA A 11 -4.87 -1.88 0.37
CA ALA A 11 -5.84 -0.80 0.24
C ALA A 11 -6.92 -1.23 -0.76
N THR A 12 -8.18 -1.13 -0.34
CA THR A 12 -9.34 -1.54 -1.14
C THR A 12 -10.13 -0.33 -1.59
N CYS A 13 -10.37 -0.26 -2.88
CA CYS A 13 -11.23 0.71 -3.52
C CYS A 13 -12.70 0.50 -3.13
N PRO A 14 -13.50 1.57 -2.98
CA PRO A 14 -14.92 1.46 -2.66
C PRO A 14 -15.71 0.66 -3.71
N PRO A 15 -16.89 0.10 -3.35
CA PRO A 15 -17.80 -0.50 -4.31
C PRO A 15 -18.14 0.45 -5.46
N GLY A 16 -18.31 -0.09 -6.68
CA GLY A 16 -18.58 0.71 -7.88
C GLY A 16 -17.34 1.40 -8.46
N THR A 17 -16.14 0.99 -8.07
CA THR A 17 -14.88 1.48 -8.64
C THR A 17 -13.93 0.32 -8.96
N VAL A 18 -13.03 0.53 -9.91
CA VAL A 18 -11.91 -0.36 -10.23
C VAL A 18 -10.60 0.27 -9.83
N ILE A 19 -9.63 -0.56 -9.44
CA ILE A 19 -8.28 -0.08 -9.13
C ILE A 19 -7.50 0.22 -10.40
N THR A 20 -6.81 1.36 -10.41
CA THR A 20 -5.91 1.75 -11.52
C THR A 20 -4.46 1.94 -11.07
N GLY A 21 -4.20 1.86 -9.77
CA GLY A 21 -2.87 1.94 -9.21
C GLY A 21 -2.90 1.98 -7.69
N GLY A 22 -1.73 2.12 -7.09
CA GLY A 22 -1.59 2.24 -5.64
C GLY A 22 -0.14 2.41 -5.23
N GLY A 23 0.11 2.39 -3.94
CA GLY A 23 1.45 2.51 -3.39
C GLY A 23 1.43 2.61 -1.87
N MET A 24 2.55 3.06 -1.30
CA MET A 24 2.65 3.35 0.13
C MET A 24 3.30 4.70 0.39
N LYS A 25 3.04 5.24 1.57
CA LYS A 25 3.73 6.39 2.14
C LYS A 25 4.17 6.11 3.57
N THR A 26 5.33 6.61 3.95
CA THR A 26 5.78 6.76 5.34
C THR A 26 5.80 8.25 5.70
N PRO A 27 5.59 8.62 6.99
CA PRO A 27 5.74 10.01 7.41
C PRO A 27 7.18 10.51 7.20
N LEU A 28 7.33 11.77 6.78
CA LEU A 28 8.63 12.43 6.69
C LEU A 28 9.19 12.70 8.10
N GLY A 29 10.51 12.54 8.27
CA GLY A 29 11.27 13.16 9.37
C GLY A 29 11.29 12.47 10.75
N GLY A 30 10.84 11.22 10.91
CA GLY A 30 10.69 10.64 12.25
C GLY A 30 11.62 9.48 12.63
N ASN A 31 11.79 8.50 11.75
CA ASN A 31 12.37 7.22 12.12
C ASN A 31 13.38 6.79 11.07
N ASN A 32 14.52 6.26 11.51
CA ASN A 32 15.56 5.67 10.65
C ASN A 32 15.02 4.35 10.05
N LEU A 33 14.02 4.46 9.18
CA LEU A 33 13.35 3.35 8.50
C LEU A 33 14.08 3.06 7.20
N THR A 34 14.23 1.78 6.91
CA THR A 34 14.56 1.33 5.56
C THR A 34 13.26 0.87 4.91
N VAL A 35 12.93 1.38 3.73
CA VAL A 35 11.78 0.88 2.95
C VAL A 35 12.33 0.24 1.70
N GLN A 36 12.36 -1.10 1.67
CA GLN A 36 12.74 -1.88 0.51
C GLN A 36 11.49 -2.61 -0.03
N PRO A 37 10.81 -2.06 -1.05
CA PRO A 37 9.66 -2.72 -1.66
C PRO A 37 10.08 -4.05 -2.30
N TYR A 38 9.29 -5.10 -2.07
CA TYR A 38 9.42 -6.39 -2.75
C TYR A 38 8.38 -6.53 -3.85
N GLU A 39 7.13 -6.18 -3.53
CA GLU A 39 6.01 -6.29 -4.45
C GLU A 39 5.03 -5.15 -4.20
N SER A 40 4.42 -4.67 -5.29
CA SER A 40 3.41 -3.61 -5.28
C SER A 40 2.54 -3.78 -6.52
N TYR A 41 1.34 -4.34 -6.34
CA TYR A 41 0.52 -4.81 -7.46
C TYR A 41 -0.99 -4.81 -7.12
N PRO A 42 -1.86 -4.82 -8.14
CA PRO A 42 -3.29 -5.05 -7.94
C PRO A 42 -3.52 -6.53 -7.65
N SER A 43 -3.84 -6.88 -6.40
CA SER A 43 -4.10 -8.27 -5.98
C SER A 43 -5.54 -8.72 -6.24
N ALA A 44 -6.44 -7.77 -6.48
CA ALA A 44 -7.80 -7.99 -6.98
C ALA A 44 -8.26 -6.78 -7.81
N GLU A 45 -9.42 -6.88 -8.47
CA GLU A 45 -10.01 -5.80 -9.28
C GLU A 45 -10.18 -4.46 -8.56
N ASN A 46 -10.25 -4.49 -7.22
CA ASN A 46 -10.42 -3.32 -6.37
C ASN A 46 -9.37 -3.23 -5.25
N THR A 47 -8.31 -4.06 -5.23
CA THR A 47 -7.39 -4.11 -4.09
C THR A 47 -5.94 -4.00 -4.52
N TRP A 48 -5.19 -3.09 -3.87
CA TRP A 48 -3.74 -2.99 -3.96
C TRP A 48 -3.11 -3.76 -2.82
N THR A 49 -2.07 -4.54 -3.13
CA THR A 49 -1.20 -5.16 -2.11
C THR A 49 0.21 -4.62 -2.27
N LEU A 50 0.84 -4.29 -1.15
CA LEU A 50 2.25 -3.93 -1.11
C LEU A 50 2.95 -4.64 0.05
N SER A 51 4.07 -5.28 -0.26
CA SER A 51 4.97 -5.87 0.74
C SER A 51 6.36 -5.24 0.63
N PHE A 52 6.93 -4.90 1.78
CA PHE A 52 8.26 -4.30 1.88
C PHE A 52 8.98 -4.79 3.12
N ASN A 53 10.31 -4.73 3.10
CA ASN A 53 11.12 -5.00 4.27
C ASN A 53 11.59 -3.70 4.92
N ASN A 54 11.52 -3.66 6.24
CA ASN A 54 12.21 -2.70 7.07
C ASN A 54 13.35 -3.39 7.81
N SER A 55 14.55 -3.30 7.25
CA SER A 55 15.78 -3.85 7.87
C SER A 55 16.26 -3.07 9.09
N ALA A 56 15.67 -1.90 9.37
CA ALA A 56 15.99 -1.16 10.58
C ALA A 56 15.35 -1.81 11.82
N GLY A 57 15.98 -1.60 12.97
CA GLY A 57 15.43 -1.99 14.28
C GLY A 57 14.34 -1.04 14.80
N THR A 58 14.02 0.03 14.06
CA THR A 58 13.00 1.02 14.45
C THR A 58 11.63 0.66 13.88
N SER A 59 10.59 0.94 14.65
CA SER A 59 9.19 0.82 14.22
C SER A 59 8.62 2.18 13.85
N GLY A 60 7.46 2.19 13.20
CA GLY A 60 6.82 3.44 12.81
C GLY A 60 5.43 3.24 12.24
N SER A 61 5.03 4.16 11.37
CA SER A 61 3.76 4.08 10.65
C SER A 61 3.97 4.13 9.15
N TYR A 62 3.02 3.55 8.44
CA TYR A 62 2.92 3.58 6.99
C TYR A 62 1.44 3.54 6.61
N VAL A 63 1.15 3.96 5.39
CA VAL A 63 -0.19 3.87 4.81
C VAL A 63 -0.04 3.29 3.41
N VAL A 64 -0.78 2.22 3.11
CA VAL A 64 -1.00 1.74 1.75
C VAL A 64 -2.21 2.46 1.19
N TYR A 65 -2.17 2.87 -0.07
CA TYR A 65 -3.27 3.54 -0.74
C TYR A 65 -3.54 2.90 -2.10
N ALA A 66 -4.80 3.02 -2.54
CA ALA A 66 -5.26 2.64 -3.87
C ALA A 66 -5.77 3.88 -4.61
N ILE A 67 -5.58 3.90 -5.92
CA ILE A 67 -6.13 4.89 -6.85
C ILE A 67 -7.27 4.20 -7.57
N CYS A 68 -8.47 4.80 -7.50
CA CYS A 68 -9.71 4.17 -7.91
C CYS A 68 -10.42 5.01 -8.96
N LEU A 69 -10.99 4.36 -9.97
CA LEU A 69 -11.86 4.99 -10.96
C LEU A 69 -13.28 4.41 -10.88
N PRO A 70 -14.34 5.24 -10.94
CA PRO A 70 -15.71 4.75 -11.05
C PRO A 70 -15.90 3.82 -12.26
N VAL A 71 -16.61 2.71 -12.05
CA VAL A 71 -17.09 1.91 -13.17
C VAL A 71 -18.27 2.65 -13.80
N THR A 72 -18.17 3.00 -15.08
CA THR A 72 -19.33 3.48 -15.83
C THR A 72 -20.09 2.24 -16.26
N PRO A 73 -21.37 2.05 -15.87
CA PRO A 73 -22.17 0.94 -16.38
C PRO A 73 -22.24 1.06 -17.90
N THR A 74 -21.72 0.07 -18.63
CA THR A 74 -22.06 -0.09 -20.03
C THR A 74 -23.50 -0.55 -20.08
N GLY A 75 -24.40 0.34 -20.50
CA GLY A 75 -25.81 0.04 -20.72
C GLY A 75 -26.06 -0.99 -21.81
#